data_AF-A0A1G5YB56-F1
#
_entry.id   AF-A0A1G5YB56-F1
#
_cell.length_a   1.000
_cell.length_b   1.000
_cell.length_c   1.000
_cell.angle_alpha   90.00
_cell.angle_beta   90.00
_cell.angle_gamma   90.00
#
_symmetry.space_group_name_H-M   'P 1'
#
loop_
_entity.id
_entity.type
_entity.pdbx_description
1 polymer ?
#
loop_
_entity_poly.entity_id
_entity_poly.type
_entity_poly.pdbx_seq_one_letter_code
_entity_poly.pdbx_strand_id
1 'polypeptide(L)'
;MDYIRTDADGQLTLTQSTEFLMIPSCLFGFVNESTSTGLSVSGRTVIRFCGSLRTENENPVCGRCGAKMHVNNHPGITLRHLPFGSYLSNVSLTRNQYVCPGCGNTRMQYISFKAPGHMITTELHQYTCDLLACGTYTNKEVAELTGLGKNVIKAIDKERLQELYTTPDGKLTRPEKHAKFLGIDEFKLHNGHRYATHIIDMETGHIL
;
A
#
# COMPACT_ATOMS: atom_id res chain seq x y z
N MET A 1 1.69 -35.71 19.37
CA MET A 1 2.13 -34.53 20.14
C MET A 1 1.01 -33.53 20.06
N ASP A 2 0.18 -33.52 21.09
CA ASP A 2 -1.01 -32.68 21.14
C ASP A 2 -0.58 -31.26 21.54
N TYR A 3 -0.51 -30.35 20.55
CA TYR A 3 -0.12 -28.96 20.77
C TYR A 3 -1.27 -28.08 21.27
N ILE A 4 -2.37 -28.66 21.75
CA ILE A 4 -3.48 -27.92 22.30
C ILE A 4 -3.30 -27.83 23.82
N ARG A 5 -2.76 -26.68 24.27
CA ARG A 5 -2.71 -26.32 25.69
C ARG A 5 -3.98 -25.54 26.04
N THR A 6 -5.08 -26.25 26.19
CA THR A 6 -6.30 -25.72 26.83
C THR A 6 -6.16 -25.88 28.34
N ASP A 7 -6.50 -24.84 29.09
CA ASP A 7 -6.72 -24.98 30.53
C ASP A 7 -8.05 -25.71 30.82
N ALA A 8 -8.35 -25.90 32.10
CA ALA A 8 -9.57 -26.58 32.56
C ALA A 8 -10.87 -25.86 32.14
N ASP A 9 -10.79 -24.57 31.77
CA ASP A 9 -11.92 -23.72 31.38
C ASP A 9 -12.04 -23.55 29.85
N GLY A 10 -11.20 -24.25 29.07
CA GLY A 10 -11.24 -24.24 27.61
C GLY A 10 -10.65 -23.00 26.95
N GLN A 11 -9.91 -22.17 27.69
CA GLN A 11 -9.22 -21.01 27.11
C GLN A 11 -7.86 -21.39 26.53
N LEU A 12 -7.53 -20.77 25.39
CA LEU A 12 -6.23 -20.93 24.74
C LEU A 12 -5.14 -20.28 25.60
N THR A 13 -4.23 -21.10 26.14
CA THR A 13 -3.05 -20.58 26.84
C THR A 13 -1.93 -20.26 25.84
N LEU A 14 -1.75 -18.97 25.54
CA LEU A 14 -0.63 -18.49 24.74
C LEU A 14 0.64 -18.47 25.59
N THR A 15 1.39 -19.58 25.58
CA THR A 15 2.74 -19.60 26.16
C THR A 15 3.71 -18.92 25.19
N GLN A 16 4.52 -17.96 25.67
CA GLN A 16 5.52 -17.31 24.83
C GLN A 16 6.57 -18.35 24.40
N SER A 17 6.63 -18.63 23.10
CA SER A 17 7.71 -19.40 22.49
C SER A 17 8.96 -18.54 22.37
N THR A 18 10.12 -19.12 22.67
CA THR A 18 11.44 -18.53 22.35
C THR A 18 11.88 -18.81 20.92
N GLU A 19 11.17 -19.69 20.21
CA GLU A 19 11.36 -19.97 18.79
C GLU A 19 10.45 -19.08 17.93
N PHE A 20 10.99 -18.56 16.84
CA PHE A 20 10.32 -17.58 15.99
C PHE A 20 9.67 -18.23 14.77
N LEU A 21 8.43 -17.82 14.46
CA LEU A 21 7.80 -18.08 13.17
C LEU A 21 8.47 -17.21 12.10
N MET A 22 9.15 -17.84 11.15
CA MET A 22 9.69 -17.16 9.97
C MET A 22 8.62 -17.04 8.89
N ILE A 23 8.16 -15.82 8.64
CA ILE A 23 7.23 -15.52 7.54
C ILE A 23 8.05 -14.99 6.37
N PRO A 24 7.93 -15.59 5.16
CA PRO A 24 8.55 -15.03 3.96
C PRO A 24 8.12 -13.57 3.78
N SER A 25 9.08 -12.69 3.50
CA SER A 25 8.85 -11.25 3.38
C SER A 25 9.16 -10.80 1.96
N CYS A 26 8.28 -9.98 1.36
CA CYS A 26 8.57 -9.33 0.08
C CYS A 26 9.36 -8.02 0.24
N LEU A 27 9.91 -7.73 1.43
CA LEU A 27 10.79 -6.59 1.69
C LEU A 27 12.21 -6.87 1.15
N PHE A 28 12.32 -7.18 -0.15
CA PHE A 28 13.58 -7.60 -0.76
C PHE A 28 14.71 -6.58 -0.53
N GLY A 29 15.83 -7.07 -0.02
CA GLY A 29 17.02 -6.26 0.28
C GLY A 29 16.96 -5.53 1.62
N PHE A 30 15.82 -5.49 2.31
CA PHE A 30 15.74 -4.94 3.66
C PHE A 30 16.38 -5.91 4.67
N VAL A 31 17.25 -5.38 5.52
CA VAL A 31 17.84 -6.11 6.64
C VAL A 31 17.32 -5.48 7.92
N ASN A 32 16.50 -6.21 8.67
CA ASN A 32 16.01 -5.75 9.95
C ASN A 32 17.13 -5.86 11.00
N GLU A 33 17.51 -4.74 11.61
CA GLU A 33 18.56 -4.65 12.61
C GLU A 33 17.98 -4.57 14.03
N SER A 34 16.80 -3.96 14.16
CA SER A 34 16.07 -3.87 15.43
C SER A 34 14.58 -3.75 15.20
N THR A 35 13.79 -4.27 16.14
CA THR A 35 12.33 -4.07 16.16
C THR A 35 11.97 -3.34 17.44
N SER A 36 11.17 -2.27 17.30
CA SER A 36 10.67 -1.48 18.43
C SER A 36 9.15 -1.40 18.39
N THR A 37 8.53 -1.08 19.52
CA THR A 37 7.09 -0.81 19.60
C THR A 37 6.84 0.61 20.06
N GLY A 38 5.80 1.24 19.52
CA GLY A 38 5.32 2.54 19.96
C GLY A 38 3.81 2.65 19.85
N LEU A 39 3.27 3.84 20.10
CA LEU A 39 1.84 4.13 19.92
C LEU A 39 1.64 5.05 18.71
N SER A 40 0.59 4.77 17.96
CA SER A 40 0.06 5.68 16.94
C SER A 40 -0.75 6.81 17.58
N VAL A 41 -1.09 7.83 16.79
CA VAL A 41 -1.94 8.95 17.24
C VAL A 41 -3.33 8.46 17.70
N SER A 42 -3.83 7.36 17.12
CA SER A 42 -5.10 6.74 17.53
C SER A 42 -4.96 5.78 18.72
N GLY A 43 -3.79 5.71 19.36
CA GLY A 43 -3.54 4.84 20.52
C GLY A 43 -3.30 3.36 20.18
N ARG A 44 -3.29 2.99 18.89
CA ARG A 44 -2.94 1.62 18.47
C ARG A 44 -1.44 1.39 18.55
N THR A 45 -1.01 0.22 19.02
CA THR A 45 0.40 -0.19 19.00
C THR A 45 0.92 -0.26 17.57
N VAL A 46 2.14 0.23 17.36
CA VAL A 46 2.87 0.19 16.10
C VAL A 46 4.15 -0.60 16.30
N ILE A 47 4.31 -1.69 15.57
CA ILE A 47 5.57 -2.43 15.47
C ILE A 47 6.43 -1.76 14.39
N ARG A 48 7.64 -1.34 14.73
CA ARG A 48 8.56 -0.69 13.81
C ARG A 48 9.78 -1.58 13.60
N PHE A 49 9.93 -2.08 12.38
CA PHE A 49 11.13 -2.75 11.89
C PHE A 49 12.12 -1.67 11.44
N CYS A 50 13.31 -1.66 12.01
CA CYS A 50 14.33 -0.65 11.80
C CYS A 50 15.58 -1.32 11.22
N GLY A 51 16.08 -0.81 10.11
CA GLY A 51 17.33 -1.33 9.56
C GLY A 51 17.78 -0.63 8.29
N SER A 52 18.43 -1.37 7.41
CA SER A 52 19.09 -0.83 6.22
C SER A 52 18.66 -1.55 4.94
N LEU A 53 18.89 -0.91 3.80
CA LEU A 53 18.65 -1.48 2.49
C LEU A 53 19.96 -1.88 1.84
N ARG A 54 20.09 -3.16 1.49
CA ARG A 54 21.23 -3.71 0.77
C ARG A 54 21.49 -2.96 -0.54
N THR A 55 22.76 -2.74 -0.84
CA THR A 55 23.24 -1.95 -1.98
C THR A 55 23.97 -2.80 -3.03
N GLU A 56 24.01 -4.12 -2.84
CA GLU A 56 25.04 -5.03 -3.37
C GLU A 56 25.12 -5.12 -4.91
N ASN A 57 24.23 -4.47 -5.65
CA ASN A 57 24.21 -4.50 -7.12
C ASN A 57 23.85 -3.14 -7.74
N GLU A 58 23.90 -2.03 -6.98
CA GLU A 58 23.61 -0.71 -7.54
C GLU A 58 24.86 -0.11 -8.21
N ASN A 59 24.82 -0.01 -9.54
CA ASN A 59 25.72 0.82 -10.33
C ASN A 59 24.97 2.09 -10.76
N PRO A 60 24.88 3.13 -9.90
CA PRO A 60 24.05 4.29 -10.19
C PRO A 60 24.67 5.12 -11.32
N VAL A 61 23.95 5.22 -12.44
CA VAL A 61 24.31 6.05 -13.59
C VAL A 61 23.31 7.21 -13.71
N CYS A 62 23.84 8.38 -14.06
CA CYS A 62 23.02 9.57 -14.25
C CYS A 62 22.18 9.46 -15.52
N GLY A 63 20.84 9.51 -15.38
CA GLY A 63 19.93 9.51 -16.52
C GLY A 63 19.99 10.75 -17.42
N ARG A 64 20.71 11.82 -17.03
CA ARG A 64 20.90 13.02 -17.87
C ARG A 64 22.18 13.00 -18.71
N CYS A 65 23.31 12.62 -18.11
CA CYS A 65 24.62 12.75 -18.75
C CYS A 65 25.42 11.43 -18.81
N GLY A 66 24.87 10.32 -18.33
CA GLY A 66 25.52 9.00 -18.37
C GLY A 66 26.71 8.81 -17.42
N ALA A 67 27.08 9.81 -16.62
CA ALA A 67 28.18 9.69 -15.67
C ALA A 67 27.82 8.76 -14.50
N LYS A 68 28.83 8.06 -13.95
CA LYS A 68 28.69 7.31 -12.69
C LYS A 68 28.37 8.28 -11.56
N MET A 69 27.44 7.91 -10.69
CA MET A 69 27.05 8.71 -9.53
C MET A 69 27.75 8.21 -8.27
N HIS A 70 27.92 9.10 -7.29
CA HIS A 70 28.52 8.80 -5.99
C HIS A 70 27.49 8.95 -4.87
N VAL A 71 27.68 8.24 -3.76
CA VAL A 71 26.86 8.44 -2.56
C VAL A 71 27.14 9.82 -1.97
N ASN A 72 26.08 10.58 -1.71
CA ASN A 72 26.13 11.94 -1.16
C ASN A 72 25.50 12.02 0.24
N ASN A 73 24.45 11.22 0.50
CA ASN A 73 23.71 11.27 1.75
C ASN A 73 23.01 9.93 2.04
N HIS A 74 22.52 9.75 3.27
CA HIS A 74 21.76 8.58 3.72
C HIS A 74 20.40 8.95 4.34
N PRO A 75 19.48 9.57 3.58
CA PRO A 75 18.18 9.97 4.11
C PRO A 75 17.38 8.78 4.64
N GLY A 76 16.77 8.96 5.81
CA GLY A 76 15.81 8.01 6.38
C GLY A 76 14.45 8.07 5.68
N ILE A 77 13.76 6.93 5.65
CA ILE A 77 12.37 6.82 5.20
C ILE A 77 11.62 5.83 6.09
N THR A 78 10.34 6.12 6.35
CA THR A 78 9.43 5.20 7.02
C THR A 78 8.25 4.90 6.12
N LEU A 79 8.01 3.62 5.86
CA LEU A 79 6.87 3.12 5.09
C LEU A 79 5.91 2.42 6.06
N ARG A 80 4.60 2.64 5.89
CA ARG A 80 3.60 1.79 6.56
C ARG A 80 3.57 0.41 5.91
N HIS A 81 3.38 -0.61 6.73
CA HIS A 81 3.42 -2.01 6.34
C HIS A 81 2.23 -2.78 6.93
N LEU A 82 2.12 -4.08 6.62
CA LEU A 82 0.96 -4.91 6.95
C LEU A 82 0.66 -4.89 8.46
N PRO A 83 -0.61 -4.73 8.86
CA PRO A 83 -0.99 -4.84 10.26
C PRO A 83 -0.86 -6.29 10.75
N PHE A 84 -0.51 -6.46 12.01
CA PHE A 84 -0.48 -7.75 12.71
C PHE A 84 -1.64 -7.78 13.71
N GLY A 85 -2.79 -8.26 13.27
CA GLY A 85 -4.03 -8.17 14.04
C GLY A 85 -4.40 -6.70 14.29
N SER A 86 -4.53 -6.31 15.56
CA SER A 86 -4.84 -4.93 15.93
C SER A 86 -3.63 -3.99 15.85
N TYR A 87 -2.41 -4.54 15.81
CA TYR A 87 -1.17 -3.77 15.74
C TYR A 87 -0.90 -3.28 14.33
N LEU A 88 -0.54 -2.00 14.21
CA LEU A 88 -0.01 -1.46 12.97
C LEU A 88 1.47 -1.82 12.84
N SER A 89 2.01 -1.75 11.64
CA SER A 89 3.45 -1.90 11.46
C SER A 89 4.05 -0.94 10.46
N ASN A 90 5.33 -0.61 10.66
CA ASN A 90 6.10 0.26 9.80
C ASN A 90 7.49 -0.36 9.53
N VAL A 91 8.02 -0.10 8.35
CA VAL A 91 9.41 -0.38 7.97
C VAL A 91 10.15 0.96 7.90
N SER A 92 11.13 1.14 8.77
CA SER A 92 11.99 2.33 8.84
C SER A 92 13.40 1.97 8.40
N LEU A 93 13.92 2.67 7.40
CA LEU A 93 15.23 2.37 6.85
C LEU A 93 15.98 3.61 6.39
N THR A 94 17.31 3.50 6.36
CA THR A 94 18.19 4.44 5.67
C THR A 94 18.47 3.95 4.26
N ARG A 95 18.57 4.89 3.31
CA ARG A 95 18.87 4.59 1.90
C ARG A 95 19.85 5.60 1.34
N ASN A 96 20.60 5.23 0.32
CA ASN A 96 21.55 6.14 -0.31
C ASN A 96 20.83 7.22 -1.13
N GLN A 97 21.34 8.44 -1.08
CA GLN A 97 21.13 9.46 -2.09
C GLN A 97 22.41 9.57 -2.92
N TYR A 98 22.26 9.40 -4.23
CA TYR A 98 23.34 9.54 -5.19
C TYR A 98 23.38 10.95 -5.79
N VAL A 99 24.58 11.44 -6.08
CA VAL A 99 24.81 12.70 -6.82
C VAL A 99 25.68 12.44 -8.04
N CYS A 100 25.32 13.10 -9.15
CA CYS A 100 26.10 13.07 -10.37
C CYS A 100 27.20 14.13 -10.32
N PRO A 101 28.49 13.78 -10.44
CA PRO A 101 29.58 14.75 -10.44
C PRO A 101 29.58 15.62 -11.71
N GLY A 102 29.04 15.12 -12.82
CA GLY A 102 29.04 15.84 -14.11
C GLY A 102 27.98 16.93 -14.23
N CYS A 103 26.77 16.73 -13.68
CA CYS A 103 25.65 17.68 -13.83
C CYS A 103 24.91 18.02 -12.53
N GLY A 104 25.38 17.53 -11.38
CA GLY A 104 24.76 17.80 -10.07
C GLY A 104 23.42 17.10 -9.82
N ASN A 105 22.86 16.35 -10.78
CA ASN A 105 21.58 15.68 -10.61
C ASN A 105 21.64 14.64 -9.48
N THR A 106 20.59 14.56 -8.66
CA THR A 106 20.49 13.61 -7.55
C THR A 106 19.49 12.49 -7.84
N ARG A 107 19.70 11.33 -7.21
CA ARG A 107 18.81 10.16 -7.32
C ARG A 107 18.76 9.43 -5.99
N MET A 108 17.58 9.10 -5.49
CA MET A 108 17.45 8.22 -4.32
C MET A 108 17.66 6.75 -4.73
N GLN A 109 18.26 5.95 -3.85
CA GLN A 109 18.29 4.50 -3.96
C GLN A 109 16.86 3.97 -4.13
N TYR A 110 16.72 3.02 -5.04
CA TYR A 110 15.44 2.43 -5.35
C TYR A 110 15.02 1.48 -4.23
N ILE A 111 13.76 1.56 -3.82
CA ILE A 111 13.18 0.66 -2.83
C ILE A 111 12.15 -0.20 -3.57
N SER A 112 12.52 -1.46 -3.84
CA SER A 112 11.72 -2.41 -4.63
C SER A 112 10.33 -2.68 -4.05
N PHE A 113 10.22 -2.67 -2.72
CA PHE A 113 9.00 -2.96 -1.99
C PHE A 113 8.20 -1.71 -1.61
N LYS A 114 8.56 -0.52 -2.10
CA LYS A 114 7.78 0.71 -1.89
C LYS A 114 6.73 0.86 -2.99
N ALA A 115 5.47 1.04 -2.62
CA ALA A 115 4.41 1.33 -3.58
C ALA A 115 4.65 2.68 -4.30
N PRO A 116 4.44 2.76 -5.63
CA PRO A 116 4.45 4.01 -6.37
C PRO A 116 3.49 5.04 -5.76
N GLY A 117 3.83 6.32 -5.78
CA GLY A 117 2.95 7.39 -5.27
C GLY A 117 2.68 7.42 -3.76
N HIS A 118 3.00 6.36 -3.01
CA HIS A 118 2.59 6.20 -1.61
C HIS A 118 3.76 5.95 -0.65
N MET A 119 3.60 6.35 0.62
CA MET A 119 4.54 6.03 1.71
C MET A 119 4.13 4.73 2.43
N ILE A 120 3.91 3.68 1.62
CA ILE A 120 3.50 2.36 2.07
C ILE A 120 4.29 1.30 1.31
N THR A 121 4.37 0.10 1.87
CA THR A 121 4.93 -1.06 1.16
C THR A 121 3.97 -1.57 0.09
N THR A 122 4.49 -2.20 -0.97
CA THR A 122 3.70 -2.84 -2.04
C THR A 122 2.72 -3.88 -1.48
N GLU A 123 3.12 -4.65 -0.46
CA GLU A 123 2.22 -5.62 0.17
C GLU A 123 1.02 -4.97 0.85
N LEU A 124 1.23 -3.86 1.58
CA LEU A 124 0.12 -3.09 2.17
C LEU A 124 -0.78 -2.46 1.10
N HIS A 125 -0.20 -2.01 -0.02
CA HIS A 125 -0.98 -1.53 -1.16
C HIS A 125 -1.88 -2.63 -1.72
N GLN A 126 -1.31 -3.80 -2.01
CA GLN A 126 -2.06 -4.93 -2.55
C GLN A 126 -3.18 -5.36 -1.59
N TYR A 127 -2.87 -5.52 -0.31
CA TYR A 127 -3.86 -5.84 0.71
C TYR A 127 -5.01 -4.83 0.74
N THR A 128 -4.70 -3.54 0.57
CA THR A 128 -5.73 -2.49 0.48
C THR A 128 -6.59 -2.65 -0.77
N CYS A 129 -6.01 -2.93 -1.93
CA CYS A 129 -6.74 -3.21 -3.16
C CYS A 129 -7.67 -4.42 -3.02
N ASP A 130 -7.19 -5.50 -2.38
CA ASP A 130 -7.97 -6.73 -2.18
C ASP A 130 -9.20 -6.48 -1.30
N LEU A 131 -9.03 -5.72 -0.20
CA LEU A 131 -10.14 -5.31 0.66
C LEU A 131 -11.19 -4.47 -0.08
N LEU A 132 -10.74 -3.53 -0.94
CA LEU A 132 -11.62 -2.69 -1.74
C LEU A 132 -12.34 -3.50 -2.83
N ALA A 133 -11.65 -4.44 -3.45
CA ALA A 133 -12.20 -5.30 -4.50
C ALA A 133 -13.24 -6.29 -3.96
N CYS A 134 -13.21 -6.63 -2.67
CA CYS A 134 -14.18 -7.51 -2.03
C CYS A 134 -15.62 -6.94 -2.07
N GLY A 135 -15.79 -5.62 -2.16
CA GLY A 135 -17.11 -4.96 -2.25
C GLY A 135 -17.95 -5.03 -0.97
N THR A 136 -17.45 -5.67 0.09
CA THR A 136 -18.14 -5.81 1.39
C THR A 136 -17.78 -4.70 2.38
N TYR A 137 -16.55 -4.16 2.29
CA TYR A 137 -16.06 -3.14 3.19
C TYR A 137 -16.24 -1.74 2.63
N THR A 138 -16.69 -0.82 3.48
CA THR A 138 -16.67 0.62 3.19
C THR A 138 -15.24 1.16 3.22
N ASN A 139 -14.99 2.27 2.53
CA ASN A 139 -13.69 2.97 2.59
C ASN A 139 -13.26 3.36 4.02
N LYS A 140 -14.21 3.48 4.96
CA LYS A 140 -13.91 3.73 6.38
C LYS A 140 -13.40 2.47 7.08
N GLU A 141 -14.02 1.33 6.83
CA GLU A 141 -13.59 0.05 7.40
C GLU A 141 -12.24 -0.37 6.84
N VAL A 142 -12.00 -0.20 5.54
CA VAL A 142 -10.68 -0.46 4.95
C VAL A 142 -9.61 0.44 5.57
N ALA A 143 -9.92 1.72 5.83
CA ALA A 143 -9.00 2.63 6.53
C ALA A 143 -8.67 2.14 7.95
N GLU A 144 -9.66 1.61 8.68
CA GLU A 144 -9.44 1.07 10.02
C GLU A 144 -8.60 -0.22 9.97
N LEU A 145 -8.93 -1.16 9.09
CA LEU A 145 -8.21 -2.42 8.96
C LEU A 145 -6.74 -2.21 8.59
N THR A 146 -6.48 -1.30 7.64
CA THR A 146 -5.14 -1.04 7.12
C THR A 146 -4.34 -0.02 7.93
N GLY A 147 -5.00 0.78 8.77
CA GLY A 147 -4.39 1.93 9.44
C GLY A 147 -4.01 3.08 8.49
N LEU A 148 -4.55 3.09 7.27
CA LEU A 148 -4.29 4.13 6.28
C LEU A 148 -5.30 5.28 6.41
N GLY A 149 -4.84 6.50 6.09
CA GLY A 149 -5.73 7.66 6.06
C GLY A 149 -6.75 7.56 4.93
N LYS A 150 -7.97 8.06 5.15
CA LYS A 150 -9.07 8.06 4.18
C LYS A 150 -8.68 8.57 2.78
N ASN A 151 -7.81 9.58 2.70
CA ASN A 151 -7.37 10.13 1.42
C ASN A 151 -6.44 9.17 0.65
N VAL A 152 -5.65 8.36 1.36
CA VAL A 152 -4.82 7.31 0.76
C VAL A 152 -5.71 6.21 0.21
N ILE A 153 -6.69 5.75 1.00
CA ILE A 153 -7.68 4.75 0.55
C ILE A 153 -8.41 5.24 -0.71
N LYS A 154 -8.90 6.48 -0.72
CA LYS A 154 -9.54 7.07 -1.90
C LYS A 154 -8.63 7.14 -3.12
N ALA A 155 -7.34 7.42 -2.93
CA ALA A 155 -6.39 7.49 -4.04
C ALA A 155 -6.14 6.09 -4.64
N ILE A 156 -5.92 5.10 -3.79
CA ILE A 156 -5.74 3.69 -4.19
C ILE A 156 -7.00 3.17 -4.89
N ASP A 157 -8.18 3.41 -4.31
CA ASP A 157 -9.45 2.96 -4.88
C ASP A 157 -9.71 3.62 -6.24
N LYS A 158 -9.39 4.92 -6.37
CA LYS A 158 -9.49 5.62 -7.65
C LYS A 158 -8.57 5.01 -8.70
N GLU A 159 -7.31 4.76 -8.37
CA GLU A 159 -6.33 4.14 -9.29
C GLU A 159 -6.83 2.75 -9.74
N ARG A 160 -7.26 1.91 -8.79
CA ARG A 160 -7.87 0.60 -9.06
C ARG A 160 -9.08 0.68 -9.99
N LEU A 161 -10.00 1.62 -9.74
CA LEU A 161 -11.18 1.82 -10.59
C LEU A 161 -10.80 2.32 -11.99
N GLN A 162 -9.75 3.16 -12.10
CA GLN A 162 -9.24 3.60 -13.40
C GLN A 162 -8.66 2.42 -14.18
N GLU A 163 -7.89 1.54 -13.55
CA GLU A 163 -7.37 0.34 -14.20
C GLU A 163 -8.46 -0.62 -14.69
N LEU A 164 -9.57 -0.73 -13.96
CA LEU A 164 -10.69 -1.61 -14.31
C LEU A 164 -11.59 -1.05 -15.41
N TYR A 165 -11.89 0.24 -15.34
CA TYR A 165 -12.98 0.84 -16.12
C TYR A 165 -12.50 1.86 -17.16
N THR A 166 -11.20 2.14 -17.25
CA THR A 166 -10.67 3.09 -18.23
C THR A 166 -9.62 2.49 -19.15
N THR A 167 -9.58 3.00 -20.37
CA THR A 167 -8.52 2.75 -21.35
C THR A 167 -7.24 3.49 -20.97
N PRO A 168 -6.07 3.15 -21.58
CA PRO A 168 -4.81 3.86 -21.31
C PRO A 168 -4.84 5.37 -21.55
N ASP A 169 -5.75 5.86 -22.41
CA ASP A 169 -6.00 7.29 -22.66
C ASP A 169 -6.99 7.94 -21.66
N GLY A 170 -7.41 7.21 -20.63
CA GLY A 170 -8.26 7.71 -19.53
C GLY A 170 -9.75 7.82 -19.87
N LYS A 171 -10.20 7.19 -20.97
CA LYS A 171 -11.63 7.14 -21.33
C LYS A 171 -12.28 5.90 -20.76
N LEU A 172 -13.60 5.94 -20.52
CA LEU A 172 -14.32 4.74 -20.09
C LEU A 172 -14.22 3.64 -21.15
N THR A 173 -13.97 2.42 -20.69
CA THR A 173 -13.97 1.24 -21.55
C THR A 173 -15.36 1.06 -22.18
N ARG A 174 -15.41 0.96 -23.51
CA ARG A 174 -16.67 0.82 -24.21
C ARG A 174 -17.30 -0.56 -23.93
N PRO A 175 -18.63 -0.64 -23.80
CA PRO A 175 -19.32 -1.93 -23.72
C PRO A 175 -19.08 -2.77 -24.97
N GLU A 176 -18.96 -4.09 -24.81
CA GLU A 176 -18.82 -5.02 -25.93
C GLU A 176 -20.07 -5.09 -26.81
N LYS A 177 -21.25 -4.86 -26.22
CA LYS A 177 -22.55 -4.87 -26.89
C LYS A 177 -23.33 -3.59 -26.59
N HIS A 178 -24.25 -3.24 -27.49
CA HIS A 178 -25.15 -2.13 -27.24
C HIS A 178 -26.11 -2.46 -26.08
N ALA A 179 -26.30 -1.53 -25.15
CA ALA A 179 -27.22 -1.69 -24.03
C ALA A 179 -28.67 -1.74 -24.54
N LYS A 180 -29.44 -2.72 -24.06
CA LYS A 180 -30.87 -2.86 -24.39
C LYS A 180 -31.76 -2.14 -23.38
N PHE A 181 -31.31 -2.08 -22.13
CA PHE A 181 -32.04 -1.50 -21.01
C PHE A 181 -31.15 -0.47 -20.32
N LEU A 182 -31.56 0.78 -20.33
CA LEU A 182 -30.81 1.88 -19.72
C LEU A 182 -31.37 2.18 -18.34
N GLY A 183 -30.49 2.19 -17.34
CA GLY A 183 -30.73 2.77 -16.03
C GLY A 183 -30.12 4.15 -16.00
N ILE A 184 -30.91 5.16 -15.70
CA ILE A 184 -30.44 6.54 -15.56
C ILE A 184 -30.84 6.98 -14.17
N ASP A 185 -29.86 7.40 -13.38
CA ASP A 185 -30.10 7.95 -12.05
C ASP A 185 -29.15 9.12 -11.77
N GLU A 186 -29.59 10.02 -10.91
CA GLU A 186 -28.94 11.28 -10.61
C GLU A 186 -28.78 11.46 -9.09
N PHE A 187 -27.54 11.65 -8.65
CA PHE A 187 -27.25 11.88 -7.24
C PHE A 187 -26.47 13.18 -7.02
N LYS A 188 -26.79 13.83 -5.90
CA LYS A 188 -26.21 15.12 -5.51
C LYS A 188 -24.78 14.93 -5.00
N LEU A 189 -23.82 15.64 -5.59
CA LEU A 189 -22.40 15.59 -5.23
C LEU A 189 -22.06 16.47 -4.01
N HIS A 190 -22.58 17.69 -3.98
CA HIS A 190 -22.30 18.68 -2.95
C HIS A 190 -23.51 19.57 -2.65
N ASN A 191 -23.47 20.24 -1.51
CA ASN A 191 -24.43 21.31 -1.18
C ASN A 191 -24.27 22.45 -2.21
N GLY A 192 -25.38 22.86 -2.84
CA GLY A 192 -25.39 23.83 -3.95
C GLY A 192 -25.84 23.28 -5.31
N HIS A 193 -26.70 22.26 -5.36
CA HIS A 193 -27.34 21.75 -6.59
C HIS A 193 -26.37 21.29 -7.70
N ARG A 194 -25.21 20.72 -7.32
CA ARG A 194 -24.34 20.00 -8.26
C ARG A 194 -24.67 18.51 -8.21
N TYR A 195 -25.08 17.97 -9.34
CA TYR A 195 -25.50 16.58 -9.48
C TYR A 195 -24.58 15.84 -10.44
N ALA A 196 -24.45 14.52 -10.23
CA ALA A 196 -23.87 13.59 -11.18
C ALA A 196 -24.97 12.67 -11.68
N THR A 197 -25.11 12.60 -13.00
CA THR A 197 -25.93 11.59 -13.66
C THR A 197 -25.04 10.42 -14.02
N HIS A 198 -25.49 9.21 -13.73
CA HIS A 198 -24.85 7.99 -14.20
C HIS A 198 -25.84 7.18 -15.04
N ILE A 199 -25.32 6.62 -16.12
CA ILE A 199 -26.06 5.80 -17.06
C ILE A 199 -25.43 4.40 -17.00
N ILE A 200 -26.26 3.39 -16.80
CA ILE A 200 -25.82 2.00 -16.73
C ILE A 200 -26.63 1.12 -17.68
N ASP A 201 -25.99 0.08 -18.21
CA ASP A 201 -26.70 -1.05 -18.80
C ASP A 201 -27.29 -1.89 -17.66
N MET A 202 -28.63 -1.92 -17.55
CA MET A 202 -29.30 -2.65 -16.48
C MET A 202 -29.15 -4.17 -16.58
N GLU A 203 -28.78 -4.71 -17.76
CA GLU A 203 -28.55 -6.14 -17.93
C GLU A 203 -27.18 -6.57 -17.40
N THR A 204 -26.14 -5.76 -17.64
CA THR A 204 -24.75 -6.11 -17.35
C THR A 204 -24.14 -5.35 -16.17
N GLY A 205 -24.75 -4.25 -15.75
CA GLY A 205 -24.21 -3.32 -14.77
C GLY A 205 -23.07 -2.43 -15.26
N HIS A 206 -22.72 -2.47 -16.57
CA HIS A 206 -21.68 -1.60 -17.11
C HIS A 206 -22.10 -0.13 -17.09
N ILE A 207 -21.15 0.74 -16.75
CA ILE A 207 -21.31 2.20 -16.79
C ILE A 207 -21.08 2.67 -18.24
N LEU A 208 -21.98 3.52 -18.75
CA LEU A 208 -22.01 4.03 -20.13
C LEU A 208 -21.55 5.48 -20.25
#